data_AF-A0A564YE70-F1
#
_entry.id   AF-A0A564YE70-F1
#
_cell.length_a   1.000
_cell.length_b   1.000
_cell.length_c   1.000
_cell.angle_alpha   90.00
_cell.angle_beta   90.00
_cell.angle_gamma   90.00
#
_symmetry.space_group_name_H-M   'P 1'
#
loop_
_entity.id
_entity.type
_entity.pdbx_description
1 polymer ?
#
loop_
_entity_poly.entity_id
_entity_poly.type
_entity_poly.pdbx_seq_one_letter_code
_entity_poly.pdbx_strand_id
1 'polypeptide(L)'
;MEWKIMSASRLIAYKLSSGSPNIEIPPNEAIVDYFKKFGKVEKLIITSTNEGLVEFKTVETVRDVLSQKKHEFEACAFEIKSIPIHSRFK
;
A
#
# COMPACT_ATOMS: atom_id res chain seq x y z
N MET A 1 21.90 7.61 -11.51
CA MET A 1 21.77 7.28 -10.09
C MET A 1 20.30 7.43 -9.73
N GLU A 2 19.57 6.32 -9.70
CA GLU A 2 18.17 6.30 -9.27
C GLU A 2 18.15 6.39 -7.75
N TRP A 3 17.53 7.44 -7.20
CA TRP A 3 17.31 7.53 -5.77
C TRP A 3 16.33 6.41 -5.39
N LYS A 4 16.86 5.29 -4.92
CA LYS A 4 16.06 4.21 -4.33
C LYS A 4 15.20 4.86 -3.26
N ILE A 5 13.88 4.83 -3.43
CA ILE A 5 12.92 5.28 -2.42
C ILE A 5 13.13 4.39 -1.19
N MET A 6 14.03 4.82 -0.30
CA MET A 6 14.21 4.18 0.99
C MET A 6 13.15 4.79 1.90
N SER A 7 11.94 4.23 1.86
CA SER A 7 10.98 4.56 2.91
C SER A 7 11.60 4.22 4.26
N ALA A 8 11.64 5.19 5.15
CA ALA A 8 11.93 4.99 6.57
C ALA A 8 10.63 4.69 7.36
N SER A 9 9.48 4.73 6.69
CA SER A 9 8.17 4.53 7.28
C SER A 9 7.73 3.07 7.16
N ARG A 10 6.99 2.62 8.18
CA ARG A 10 6.23 1.37 8.16
C ARG A 10 4.88 1.48 7.45
N LEU A 11 4.53 2.70 7.00
CA LEU A 11 3.28 3.01 6.32
C LEU A 11 3.48 3.13 4.81
N ILE A 12 2.53 2.56 4.08
CA ILE A 12 2.29 2.85 2.67
C ILE A 12 0.88 3.39 2.47
N ALA A 13 0.69 4.21 1.44
CA ALA A 13 -0.63 4.48 0.89
C ALA A 13 -0.91 3.53 -0.28
N TYR A 14 -2.14 3.07 -0.38
CA TYR A 14 -2.66 2.39 -1.55
C TYR A 14 -3.85 3.15 -2.13
N LYS A 15 -3.98 3.08 -3.45
CA LYS A 15 -5.19 3.47 -4.18
C LYS A 15 -5.52 2.39 -5.20
N LEU A 16 -6.76 1.94 -5.19
CA LEU A 16 -7.28 0.98 -6.13
C LEU A 16 -7.76 1.72 -7.38
N SER A 17 -7.23 1.31 -8.53
CA SER A 17 -7.75 1.67 -9.83
C SER A 17 -8.43 0.45 -10.45
N SER A 18 -9.70 0.63 -10.79
CA SER A 18 -10.43 -0.34 -11.59
C SER A 18 -10.24 -0.01 -13.06
N GLY A 19 -9.90 -1.02 -13.88
CA GLY A 19 -9.87 -0.90 -15.34
C GLY A 19 -11.27 -0.86 -15.97
N SER A 20 -12.36 -1.05 -15.20
CA SER A 20 -13.73 -1.04 -15.72
C SER A 20 -14.74 -0.49 -14.69
N PRO A 21 -15.76 0.25 -15.11
CA PRO A 21 -16.71 0.91 -14.19
C PRO A 21 -17.57 -0.06 -13.35
N ASN A 22 -17.61 -1.35 -13.72
CA ASN A 22 -18.43 -2.38 -13.08
C ASN A 22 -17.65 -3.33 -12.16
N ILE A 23 -16.36 -3.08 -11.89
CA ILE A 23 -15.57 -3.96 -11.02
C ILE A 23 -15.85 -3.58 -9.56
N GLU A 24 -16.29 -4.55 -8.79
CA GLU A 24 -16.50 -4.41 -7.36
C GLU A 24 -15.16 -4.21 -6.66
N ILE A 25 -15.08 -3.21 -5.79
CA ILE A 25 -13.88 -2.97 -4.98
C ILE A 25 -13.73 -4.14 -4.00
N PRO A 26 -12.56 -4.78 -3.90
CA PRO A 26 -12.36 -5.89 -2.99
C PRO A 26 -12.69 -5.50 -1.54
N PRO A 27 -13.30 -6.39 -0.75
CA PRO A 27 -13.55 -6.11 0.65
C PRO A 27 -12.24 -5.89 1.41
N ASN A 28 -12.31 -5.14 2.50
CA ASN A 28 -11.13 -4.79 3.31
C ASN A 28 -10.31 -6.02 3.73
N GLU A 29 -10.96 -7.14 4.04
CA GLU A 29 -10.28 -8.39 4.39
C GLU A 29 -9.40 -8.92 3.25
N ALA A 30 -9.90 -8.87 2.01
CA ALA A 30 -9.12 -9.26 0.83
C ALA A 30 -7.94 -8.31 0.58
N ILE A 31 -8.10 -7.02 0.85
CA ILE A 31 -7.01 -6.03 0.80
C ILE A 31 -5.94 -6.37 1.85
N VAL A 32 -6.34 -6.66 3.10
CA VAL A 32 -5.40 -7.09 4.14
C VAL A 32 -4.67 -8.36 3.73
N ASP A 33 -5.40 -9.37 3.23
CA ASP A 33 -4.82 -10.66 2.85
C ASP A 33 -3.86 -10.55 1.67
N TYR A 34 -4.12 -9.62 0.74
CA TYR A 34 -3.15 -9.25 -0.28
C TYR A 34 -1.85 -8.74 0.34
N PHE A 35 -1.92 -7.77 1.25
CA PHE A 35 -0.73 -7.18 1.86
C PHE A 35 0.00 -8.12 2.82
N LYS A 36 -0.70 -9.07 3.46
CA LYS A 36 -0.08 -10.11 4.31
C LYS A 36 0.94 -10.97 3.57
N LYS A 37 0.88 -11.06 2.23
CA LYS A 37 1.86 -11.78 1.40
C LYS A 37 3.28 -11.21 1.50
N PHE A 38 3.40 -9.92 1.83
CA PHE A 38 4.69 -9.24 1.93
C PHE A 38 5.25 -9.24 3.36
N GLY A 39 4.39 -9.41 4.36
CA GLY A 39 4.79 -9.44 5.76
C GLY A 39 3.61 -9.17 6.69
N LYS A 40 3.90 -9.09 8.00
CA LYS A 40 2.86 -8.89 9.01
C LYS A 40 2.27 -7.48 8.91
N VAL A 41 1.00 -7.39 8.55
CA VAL A 41 0.19 -6.17 8.62
C VAL A 41 -0.21 -5.94 10.09
N GLU A 42 0.08 -4.76 10.61
CA GLU A 42 -0.32 -4.32 11.96
C GLU A 42 -1.65 -3.58 11.90
N LYS A 43 -1.88 -2.77 10.86
CA LYS A 43 -3.09 -1.95 10.75
C LYS A 43 -3.45 -1.66 9.30
N LEU A 44 -4.76 -1.68 9.00
CA LEU A 44 -5.35 -1.13 7.79
C LEU A 44 -6.18 0.10 8.18
N ILE A 45 -5.96 1.23 7.52
CA ILE A 45 -6.70 2.48 7.72
C ILE A 45 -7.39 2.82 6.41
N ILE A 46 -8.72 2.75 6.38
CA ILE A 46 -9.50 3.12 5.20
C ILE A 46 -9.75 4.62 5.21
N THR A 47 -9.35 5.31 4.14
CA THR A 47 -9.59 6.76 4.00
C THR A 47 -10.74 7.05 3.06
N SER A 48 -10.95 6.19 2.04
CA SER A 48 -12.14 6.21 1.19
C SER A 48 -12.40 4.81 0.62
N THR A 49 -13.46 4.64 -0.19
CA THR A 49 -13.86 3.34 -0.73
C THR A 49 -12.74 2.62 -1.45
N ASN A 50 -11.87 3.33 -2.17
CA ASN A 50 -10.82 2.75 -3.00
C ASN A 50 -9.41 3.15 -2.55
N GLU A 51 -9.23 3.76 -1.38
CA GLU A 51 -7.90 4.21 -0.94
C GLU A 51 -7.73 4.11 0.57
N GLY A 52 -6.48 3.95 1.00
CA GLY A 52 -6.17 3.82 2.41
C GLY A 52 -4.69 3.69 2.69
N LEU A 53 -4.37 3.42 3.95
CA LEU A 53 -3.01 3.21 4.44
C LEU A 53 -2.86 1.79 5.00
N VAL A 54 -1.69 1.21 4.79
CA VAL A 54 -1.29 -0.07 5.41
C VAL A 54 -0.07 0.16 6.27
N GLU A 55 -0.16 -0.23 7.54
CA GLU A 55 0.98 -0.28 8.45
C GLU A 55 1.50 -1.71 8.53
N PHE A 56 2.79 -1.89 8.22
CA PHE A 56 3.50 -3.14 8.42
C PHE A 56 4.26 -3.16 9.74
N LYS A 57 4.60 -4.36 10.22
CA LYS A 57 5.45 -4.50 11.41
C LYS A 57 6.86 -3.96 11.19
N THR A 58 7.41 -4.10 9.98
CA THR A 58 8.80 -3.76 9.65
C THR A 58 8.89 -2.77 8.49
N VAL A 59 9.94 -1.94 8.49
CA VAL A 59 10.24 -1.02 7.37
C VAL A 59 10.74 -1.78 6.15
N GLU A 60 11.37 -2.94 6.35
CA GLU A 60 11.85 -3.81 5.27
C GLU A 60 10.70 -4.28 4.38
N THR A 61 9.59 -4.72 4.98
CA THR A 61 8.39 -5.10 4.21
C THR A 61 7.88 -3.95 3.34
N VAL A 62 7.91 -2.71 3.84
CA VAL A 62 7.52 -1.54 3.03
C VAL A 62 8.44 -1.36 1.83
N ARG A 63 9.76 -1.56 2.01
CA ARG A 63 10.73 -1.48 0.91
C ARG A 63 10.49 -2.57 -0.12
N ASP A 64 10.17 -3.79 0.33
CA ASP A 64 9.86 -4.91 -0.56
C ASP A 64 8.60 -4.65 -1.38
N VAL A 65 7.52 -4.18 -0.74
CA VAL A 65 6.29 -3.77 -1.43
C VAL A 65 6.62 -2.68 -2.47
N LEU A 66 7.29 -1.60 -2.08
CA LEU A 66 7.63 -0.50 -3.00
C LEU A 66 8.61 -0.89 -4.11
N SER A 67 9.38 -1.96 -3.94
CA SER A 67 10.30 -2.46 -4.96
C SER A 67 9.57 -3.21 -6.08
N GLN A 68 8.36 -3.69 -5.82
CA GLN A 68 7.56 -4.38 -6.82
C GLN A 68 6.98 -3.37 -7.82
N LYS A 69 7.23 -3.62 -9.11
CA LYS A 69 6.81 -2.71 -10.19
C LYS A 69 5.29 -2.65 -10.39
N LYS A 70 4.56 -3.69 -9.99
CA LYS A 70 3.14 -3.86 -10.28
C LYS A 70 2.43 -4.60 -9.16
N HIS A 71 1.38 -4.00 -8.63
CA HIS A 71 0.51 -4.61 -7.62
C HIS A 71 -0.87 -4.81 -8.22
N GLU A 72 -1.30 -6.06 -8.30
CA GLU A 72 -2.62 -6.43 -8.79
C GLU A 72 -3.21 -7.52 -7.93
N PHE A 73 -4.51 -7.42 -7.72
CA PHE A 73 -5.33 -8.45 -7.10
C PHE A 73 -6.62 -8.54 -7.90
N GLU A 74 -6.89 -9.73 -8.44
CA GLU A 74 -8.01 -9.96 -9.35
C GLU A 74 -7.99 -8.96 -10.53
N ALA A 75 -9.06 -8.19 -10.71
CA ALA A 75 -9.19 -7.20 -11.76
C ALA A 75 -8.90 -5.75 -11.28
N CYS A 76 -8.32 -5.60 -10.07
CA CYS A 76 -7.95 -4.31 -9.49
C CYS A 76 -6.43 -4.14 -9.42
N ALA A 77 -5.95 -2.98 -9.85
CA ALA A 77 -4.57 -2.56 -9.67
C ALA A 77 -4.44 -1.70 -8.41
N PHE A 78 -3.34 -1.88 -7.66
CA PHE A 78 -2.97 -1.00 -6.56
C PHE A 78 -1.87 -0.06 -7.03
N GLU A 79 -2.15 1.23 -6.93
CA GLU A 79 -1.14 2.27 -6.93
C GLU A 79 -0.59 2.41 -5.51
N ILE A 80 0.68 2.08 -5.30
CA ILE A 80 1.33 2.14 -3.98
C ILE A 80 2.26 3.35 -3.91
N LYS A 81 2.19 4.10 -2.82
CA LYS A 81 3.08 5.25 -2.54
C LYS A 81 3.67 5.16 -1.15
N SER A 82 4.94 5.57 -1.03
CA SER A 82 5.55 5.82 0.27
C SER A 82 4.94 7.06 0.90
N ILE A 83 4.66 7.02 2.21
CA ILE A 83 4.34 8.23 2.96
C ILE A 83 5.65 8.86 3.45
N PRO A 84 6.00 10.08 2.99
CA PRO A 84 7.18 10.77 3.50
C PRO A 84 6.98 11.12 4.97
N ILE A 85 7.92 10.74 5.83
CA ILE A 85 7.98 11.23 7.21
C ILE A 85 8.53 12.65 7.13
N HIS A 86 7.70 13.62 6.78
CA HIS A 86 8.05 15.01 7.07
C HIS A 86 7.87 15.21 8.58
N SER A 87 8.98 15.16 9.32
CA SER A 87 9.07 15.75 10.65
C SER A 87 8.63 17.21 10.56
N ARG A 88 7.35 17.49 10.84
CA ARG A 88 6.86 18.84 11.03
C ARG A 88 7.10 19.20 12.49
N PHE A 89 8.35 19.49 12.82
CA PHE A 89 8.69 20.31 13.98
C PHE A 89 9.06 21.70 13.46
N LYS A 90 8.12 22.63 13.60
CA LYS A 90 8.42 24.00 13.94
C LYS A 90 7.25 24.58 14.71
#